data_AF-A0A958R3K9-F1
#
_entry.id   AF-A0A958R3K9-F1
#
_cell.length_a   1.000
_cell.length_b   1.000
_cell.length_c   1.000
_cell.angle_alpha   90.00
_cell.angle_beta   90.00
_cell.angle_gamma   90.00
#
_symmetry.space_group_name_H-M   'P 1'
#
loop_
_entity.id
_entity.type
_entity.pdbx_description
1 polymer ?
#
loop_
_entity_poly.entity_id
_entity_poly.type
_entity_poly.pdbx_seq_one_letter_code
_entity_poly.pdbx_strand_id
1 'polypeptide(L)'
;MISRNNFNFIISVCFLLIPYMSKAEIGCVGTKEIISNNKTESQVVQLTKQTIGQSLSIYRGDIDLIHFLVQEENNEFLLMITEGPSYKSGTVFKGSPLSDGQIKTTIVKENTVYSLYCR
;
A
#
# COMPACT_ATOMS: atom_id res chain seq x y z
N MET A 1 74.05 -2.23 -5.05
CA MET A 1 72.83 -2.36 -5.87
C MET A 1 72.09 -3.62 -5.45
N ILE A 2 70.77 -3.62 -5.65
CA ILE A 2 69.75 -4.67 -5.39
C ILE A 2 68.97 -4.46 -4.09
N SER A 3 68.00 -3.54 -4.20
CA SER A 3 66.86 -3.35 -3.31
C SER A 3 65.85 -4.48 -3.55
N ARG A 4 65.39 -5.13 -2.48
CA ARG A 4 64.36 -6.18 -2.53
C ARG A 4 62.98 -5.54 -2.41
N ASN A 5 62.22 -5.62 -3.51
CA ASN A 5 60.78 -5.45 -3.55
C ASN A 5 60.10 -6.47 -2.63
N ASN A 6 59.24 -6.02 -1.73
CA ASN A 6 58.22 -6.87 -1.09
C ASN A 6 56.85 -6.23 -1.30
N PHE A 7 56.19 -6.72 -2.34
CA PHE A 7 54.77 -6.57 -2.62
C PHE A 7 53.99 -7.39 -1.58
N ASN A 8 53.25 -6.75 -0.69
CA ASN A 8 52.33 -7.44 0.21
C ASN A 8 50.88 -7.04 -0.08
N PHE A 9 50.26 -7.97 -0.81
CA PHE A 9 48.93 -8.53 -0.67
C PHE A 9 47.77 -7.66 -0.14
N ILE A 10 46.81 -7.53 -1.04
CA ILE A 10 45.45 -7.04 -0.94
C ILE A 10 44.67 -7.76 0.17
N ILE A 11 44.13 -7.01 1.13
CA ILE A 11 42.93 -7.43 1.88
C ILE A 11 41.86 -6.37 1.59
N SER A 12 41.20 -6.56 0.46
CA SER A 12 39.92 -5.91 0.16
C SER A 12 38.91 -6.52 1.13
N VAL A 13 38.63 -5.81 2.22
CA VAL A 13 37.52 -6.11 3.11
C VAL A 13 36.27 -5.89 2.29
N CYS A 14 35.80 -6.97 1.67
CA CYS A 14 34.53 -7.04 1.00
C CYS A 14 33.48 -6.74 2.07
N PHE A 15 32.97 -5.51 2.02
CA PHE A 15 31.75 -5.10 2.68
C PHE A 15 30.68 -6.09 2.22
N LEU A 16 30.44 -7.14 3.01
CA LEU A 16 29.22 -7.92 2.99
C LEU A 16 28.12 -6.98 3.49
N LEU A 17 27.72 -6.05 2.61
CA LEU A 17 26.42 -5.41 2.65
C LEU A 17 25.43 -6.55 2.44
N ILE A 18 25.04 -7.18 3.55
CA ILE A 18 23.81 -7.95 3.62
C ILE A 18 22.75 -6.98 3.10
N PRO A 19 22.11 -7.23 1.94
CA PRO A 19 20.92 -6.48 1.60
C PRO A 19 19.92 -6.89 2.67
N TYR A 20 19.72 -6.02 3.66
CA TYR A 20 18.51 -6.04 4.46
C TYR A 20 17.37 -6.00 3.44
N MET A 21 16.82 -7.18 3.15
CA MET A 21 15.60 -7.35 2.38
C MET A 21 14.50 -6.74 3.24
N SER A 22 14.35 -5.42 3.14
CA SER A 22 13.17 -4.72 3.62
C SER A 22 11.98 -5.41 2.95
N LYS A 23 11.14 -6.06 3.76
CA LYS A 23 9.80 -6.43 3.31
C LYS A 23 9.21 -5.18 2.65
N ALA A 24 8.82 -5.30 1.39
CA ALA A 24 8.16 -4.21 0.68
C ALA A 24 6.98 -3.75 1.56
N GLU A 25 6.99 -2.47 1.91
CA GLU A 25 5.92 -1.90 2.72
C GLU A 25 4.66 -1.78 1.85
N ILE A 26 3.56 -2.36 2.32
CA ILE A 26 2.28 -2.31 1.61
C ILE A 26 1.80 -0.87 1.55
N GLY A 27 1.60 -0.37 0.33
CA GLY A 27 0.98 0.92 0.03
C GLY A 27 -0.49 0.74 -0.34
N CYS A 28 -1.35 1.66 0.09
CA CYS A 28 -2.77 1.62 -0.21
C CYS A 28 -3.25 2.92 -0.87
N VAL A 29 -4.14 2.78 -1.86
CA VAL A 29 -4.66 3.86 -2.69
C VAL A 29 -6.18 3.77 -2.80
N GLY A 30 -6.86 4.89 -2.59
CA GLY A 30 -8.27 5.08 -2.90
C GLY A 30 -8.42 5.85 -4.21
N THR A 31 -9.37 5.47 -5.05
CA THR A 31 -9.69 6.18 -6.29
C THR A 31 -11.17 6.48 -6.40
N LYS A 32 -11.47 7.60 -7.06
CA LYS A 32 -12.79 7.98 -7.53
C LYS A 32 -12.71 8.20 -9.03
N GLU A 33 -13.56 7.55 -9.80
CA GLU A 33 -13.65 7.71 -11.24
C GLU A 33 -15.07 8.10 -11.61
N ILE A 34 -15.27 9.28 -12.19
CA ILE A 34 -16.57 9.76 -12.68
C ILE A 34 -16.63 9.52 -14.18
N ILE A 35 -17.61 8.76 -14.63
CA ILE A 35 -17.81 8.40 -16.04
C ILE A 35 -18.93 9.28 -16.61
N SER A 36 -18.64 10.06 -17.64
CA SER A 36 -19.63 10.89 -18.33
C SER A 36 -19.35 10.96 -19.82
N ASN A 37 -20.31 10.55 -20.65
CA ASN A 37 -20.39 10.74 -22.11
C ASN A 37 -19.04 11.01 -22.82
N ASN A 38 -18.12 10.03 -22.74
CA ASN A 38 -16.77 9.98 -23.32
C ASN A 38 -15.59 10.59 -22.54
N LYS A 39 -15.77 10.90 -21.25
CA LYS A 39 -14.68 11.31 -20.36
C LYS A 39 -14.73 10.54 -19.06
N THR A 40 -13.53 10.24 -18.54
CA THR A 40 -13.33 9.72 -17.20
C THR A 40 -12.51 10.75 -16.43
N GLU A 41 -13.08 11.27 -15.35
CA GLU A 41 -12.35 12.12 -14.41
C GLU A 41 -11.94 11.28 -13.20
N SER A 42 -10.64 11.28 -12.90
CA SER A 42 -10.08 10.44 -11.84
C SER A 42 -9.47 11.29 -10.74
N GLN A 43 -9.82 10.96 -9.50
CA GLN A 43 -9.13 11.43 -8.31
C GLN A 43 -8.50 10.25 -7.59
N VAL A 44 -7.33 10.49 -7.01
CA VAL A 44 -6.53 9.46 -6.34
C VAL A 44 -6.07 10.01 -5.00
N VAL A 45 -6.23 9.22 -3.95
CA VAL A 45 -5.71 9.51 -2.61
C VAL A 45 -4.79 8.38 -2.17
N GLN A 46 -3.58 8.74 -1.73
CA GLN A 46 -2.69 7.82 -1.03
C GLN A 46 -3.19 7.70 0.42
N LEU A 47 -3.46 6.49 0.88
CA LEU A 47 -3.92 6.30 2.25
C LEU A 47 -2.74 6.46 3.21
N THR A 48 -2.98 7.18 4.30
CA THR A 48 -2.01 7.37 5.36
C THR A 48 -2.04 6.18 6.31
N LYS A 49 -0.87 5.57 6.52
CA LYS A 49 -0.69 4.45 7.46
C LYS A 49 -0.54 4.97 8.89
N GLN A 50 -1.23 4.31 9.82
CA GLN A 50 -1.10 4.49 11.26
C GLN A 50 -0.93 3.11 11.89
N THR A 51 0.18 2.89 12.57
CA THR A 51 0.43 1.63 13.29
C THR A 51 -0.03 1.77 14.74
N ILE A 52 -0.87 0.85 15.20
CA ILE A 52 -1.36 0.77 16.58
C ILE A 52 -0.77 -0.49 17.21
N GLY A 53 0.12 -0.33 18.20
CA GLY A 53 0.82 -1.45 18.79
C GLY A 53 1.83 -2.09 17.82
N GLN A 54 1.98 -3.41 17.87
CA GLN A 54 3.00 -4.14 17.08
C GLN A 54 2.46 -4.83 15.83
N SER A 55 1.15 -5.10 15.75
CA SER A 55 0.57 -5.99 14.73
C SER A 55 -0.57 -5.38 13.92
N LEU A 56 -1.07 -4.21 14.31
CA LEU A 56 -2.21 -3.57 13.67
C LEU A 56 -1.76 -2.35 12.87
N SER A 57 -1.92 -2.39 11.55
CA SER A 57 -1.75 -1.22 10.68
C SER A 57 -3.13 -0.78 10.19
N ILE A 58 -3.40 0.52 10.25
CA ILE A 58 -4.62 1.12 9.70
C ILE A 58 -4.23 2.14 8.65
N TYR A 59 -4.77 1.98 7.44
CA TYR A 59 -4.61 2.92 6.34
C TYR A 59 -5.91 3.69 6.16
N ARG A 60 -5.85 5.01 6.07
CA ARG A 60 -7.05 5.87 5.91
C ARG A 60 -6.83 6.95 4.87
N GLY A 61 -7.89 7.28 4.14
CA GLY A 61 -7.88 8.36 3.15
C GLY A 61 -9.30 8.65 2.70
N ASP A 62 -9.52 9.87 2.25
CA ASP A 62 -10.86 10.36 1.93
C ASP A 62 -10.86 11.03 0.55
N ILE A 63 -11.95 10.84 -0.20
CA ILE A 63 -12.28 11.63 -1.39
C ILE A 63 -13.72 12.10 -1.24
N ASP A 64 -13.92 13.40 -1.14
CA ASP A 64 -15.21 14.03 -0.84
C ASP A 64 -15.84 13.45 0.45
N LEU A 65 -16.99 12.79 0.34
CA LEU A 65 -17.70 12.11 1.43
C LEU A 65 -17.39 10.61 1.52
N ILE A 66 -16.49 10.09 0.67
CA ILE A 66 -16.11 8.68 0.70
C ILE A 66 -14.87 8.49 1.56
N HIS A 67 -15.00 7.63 2.55
CA HIS A 67 -13.94 7.19 3.44
C HIS A 67 -13.41 5.83 2.98
N PHE A 68 -12.10 5.75 2.77
CA PHE A 68 -11.37 4.52 2.50
C PHE A 68 -10.63 4.10 3.77
N LEU A 69 -10.79 2.83 4.16
CA LEU A 69 -10.08 2.26 5.30
C LEU A 69 -9.56 0.88 4.96
N VAL A 70 -8.32 0.62 5.35
CA VAL A 70 -7.72 -0.72 5.35
C VAL A 70 -7.21 -0.99 6.74
N GLN A 71 -7.61 -2.11 7.31
CA GLN A 71 -7.00 -2.63 8.52
C GLN A 71 -6.22 -3.89 8.14
N GLU A 72 -4.95 -3.93 8.50
CA GLU A 72 -4.08 -5.08 8.36
C GLU A 72 -3.71 -5.58 9.76
N GLU A 73 -4.00 -6.86 10.01
CA GLU A 73 -3.61 -7.55 11.24
C GLU A 73 -3.21 -8.99 10.93
N ASN A 74 -1.97 -9.37 11.24
CA ASN A 74 -1.47 -10.74 11.03
C ASN A 74 -1.68 -11.27 9.58
N ASN A 75 -1.45 -10.43 8.56
CA ASN A 75 -1.73 -10.69 7.14
C ASN A 75 -3.22 -10.91 6.78
N GLU A 76 -4.15 -10.70 7.70
CA GLU A 76 -5.56 -10.51 7.37
C GLU A 76 -5.83 -9.05 7.08
N PHE A 77 -6.68 -8.81 6.08
CA PHE A 77 -7.05 -7.46 5.67
C PHE A 77 -8.55 -7.27 5.74
N LEU A 78 -8.95 -6.10 6.22
CA LEU A 78 -10.31 -5.59 6.18
C LEU A 78 -10.31 -4.28 5.41
N LEU A 79 -10.96 -4.28 4.26
CA LEU A 79 -11.10 -3.12 3.38
C LEU A 79 -12.52 -2.55 3.53
N MET A 80 -12.62 -1.24 3.65
CA MET A 80 -13.89 -0.54 3.74
C MET A 80 -13.91 0.66 2.79
N ILE A 81 -15.01 0.79 2.06
CA ILE A 81 -15.35 2.01 1.32
C ILE A 81 -16.73 2.43 1.82
N THR A 82 -16.82 3.57 2.50
CA THR A 82 -18.06 4.03 3.14
C THR A 82 -18.36 5.50 2.86
N GLU A 83 -19.63 5.85 2.75
CA GLU A 83 -20.09 7.23 2.64
C GLU A 83 -20.39 7.84 4.01
N GLY A 84 -19.69 8.93 4.31
CA GLY A 84 -19.85 9.73 5.53
C GLY A 84 -19.37 9.06 6.82
N PRO A 85 -19.29 9.82 7.91
CA PRO A 85 -18.70 9.37 9.19
C PRO A 85 -19.56 8.34 9.94
N SER A 86 -20.78 8.06 9.45
CA SER A 86 -21.72 7.16 10.10
C SER A 86 -21.58 5.70 9.65
N TYR A 87 -20.77 5.42 8.62
CA TYR A 87 -20.52 4.08 8.08
C TYR A 87 -21.79 3.30 7.66
N LYS A 88 -22.92 3.99 7.44
CA LYS A 88 -24.22 3.36 7.14
C LYS A 88 -24.38 2.89 5.70
N SER A 89 -23.61 3.45 4.77
CA SER A 89 -23.66 3.13 3.35
C SER A 89 -22.25 2.84 2.85
N GLY A 90 -22.01 1.65 2.31
CA GLY A 90 -20.69 1.25 1.85
C GLY A 90 -20.54 -0.25 1.61
N THR A 91 -19.30 -0.66 1.37
CA THR A 91 -18.89 -2.06 1.25
C THR A 91 -17.77 -2.35 2.24
N VAL A 92 -17.85 -3.53 2.83
CA VAL A 92 -16.79 -4.11 3.67
C VAL A 92 -16.35 -5.41 3.02
N PHE A 93 -15.04 -5.57 2.87
CA PHE A 93 -14.42 -6.78 2.33
C PHE A 93 -13.38 -7.28 3.33
N LYS A 94 -13.52 -8.53 3.78
CA LYS A 94 -12.53 -9.19 4.63
C LYS A 94 -11.87 -10.32 3.83
N GLY A 95 -10.55 -10.35 3.80
CA GLY A 95 -9.83 -11.40 3.08
C GLY A 95 -8.32 -11.31 3.22
N SER A 96 -7.64 -12.26 2.59
CA SER A 96 -6.18 -12.25 2.42
C SER A 96 -5.83 -11.67 1.04
N PRO A 97 -4.59 -11.19 0.85
CA PRO A 97 -4.12 -10.77 -0.47
C PRO A 97 -4.21 -11.90 -1.49
N LEU A 98 -4.37 -11.55 -2.75
CA LEU A 98 -4.28 -12.46 -3.88
C LEU A 98 -2.85 -13.01 -4.03
N SER A 99 -2.67 -13.99 -4.92
CA SER A 99 -1.37 -14.65 -5.16
C SER A 99 -0.24 -13.69 -5.57
N ASP A 100 -0.58 -12.51 -6.06
CA ASP A 100 0.35 -11.44 -6.46
C ASP A 100 0.55 -10.37 -5.37
N GLY A 101 0.02 -10.59 -4.16
CA GLY A 101 0.09 -9.67 -3.03
C GLY A 101 -0.95 -8.54 -3.08
N GLN A 102 -1.82 -8.50 -4.09
CA GLN A 102 -2.79 -7.42 -4.26
C GLN A 102 -4.07 -7.68 -3.47
N ILE A 103 -4.66 -6.63 -2.94
CA ILE A 103 -6.03 -6.67 -2.40
C ILE A 103 -6.81 -5.47 -2.90
N LYS A 104 -8.06 -5.71 -3.34
CA LYS A 104 -8.90 -4.69 -3.97
C LYS A 104 -10.35 -4.86 -3.56
N THR A 105 -11.05 -3.74 -3.36
CA THR A 105 -12.50 -3.69 -3.35
C THR A 105 -13.00 -2.49 -4.15
N THR A 106 -14.20 -2.57 -4.70
CA THR A 106 -14.80 -1.54 -5.54
C THR A 106 -16.28 -1.42 -5.23
N ILE A 107 -16.78 -0.18 -5.21
CA ILE A 107 -18.21 0.11 -5.23
C ILE A 107 -18.55 1.03 -6.40
N VAL A 108 -19.74 0.88 -6.94
CA VAL A 108 -20.25 1.74 -8.01
C VAL A 108 -21.50 2.43 -7.48
N LYS A 109 -21.53 3.76 -7.56
CA LYS A 109 -22.69 4.59 -7.24
C LYS A 109 -22.98 5.49 -8.42
N GLU A 110 -24.17 5.32 -9.00
CA GLU A 110 -24.58 6.05 -10.20
C GLU A 110 -23.54 5.91 -11.33
N ASN A 111 -22.91 7.02 -11.74
CA ASN A 111 -21.86 7.07 -12.74
C ASN A 111 -20.44 7.19 -12.14
N THR A 112 -20.30 6.93 -10.84
CA THR A 112 -19.04 7.06 -10.12
C THR A 112 -18.57 5.71 -9.58
N VAL A 113 -17.32 5.35 -9.86
CA VAL A 113 -16.65 4.14 -9.36
C VAL A 113 -15.67 4.55 -8.27
N TYR A 114 -15.78 3.91 -7.11
CA TYR A 114 -14.81 4.07 -6.04
C TYR A 114 -14.06 2.76 -5.85
N SER A 115 -12.72 2.80 -5.92
CA SER A 115 -11.89 1.62 -5.72
C SER A 115 -10.90 1.84 -4.58
N LEU A 116 -10.63 0.77 -3.86
CA LEU A 116 -9.59 0.70 -2.83
C LEU A 116 -8.65 -0.43 -3.20
N TYR A 117 -7.36 -0.13 -3.20
CA TYR A 117 -6.31 -1.01 -3.68
C TYR A 117 -5.11 -0.99 -2.73
N CYS A 118 -4.50 -2.13 -2.43
CA CYS A 118 -3.20 -2.20 -1.77
C CYS A 118 -2.26 -3.21 -2.44
N ARG A 119 -0.96 -2.89 -2.41
CA ARG A 119 0.15 -3.73 -2.89
C ARG A 119 1.46 -3.38 -2.20
#